data_AF-A0A7Z7BC98-F1
#
_entry.id   AF-A0A7Z7BC98-F1
#
_cell.length_a   1.000
_cell.length_b   1.000
_cell.length_c   1.000
_cell.angle_alpha   90.00
_cell.angle_beta   90.00
_cell.angle_gamma   90.00
#
_symmetry.space_group_name_H-M   'P 1'
#
loop_
_entity.id
_entity.type
_entity.pdbx_description
1 polymer ?
#
loop_
_entity_poly.entity_id
_entity_poly.type
_entity_poly.pdbx_seq_one_letter_code
_entity_poly.pdbx_strand_id
1 'polypeptide(L)'
;MKRRHSTVRITLYALLLQSLLSILTSTSYLTLGWHETAHAYPPSQRVAWLIGLSCSAASLCAGVLMVRRTRQARTLYGTTAVGAIAAYLALLPWTVALSAVPACAWTLAVLYGSTGAKYFADSCASQRPAVRDILAKACLAGAAMLLYRGLVAALTGGGTDSVFAFSIPRITGVPIAALLLAAGILQSAKSTRYWRAGITLGVTAVAIVNTLLGFLPYSRFFAALPGGAGRAYQIPWTTAITVLFLLAVAASHFLQVSRPARAPIDLPDYS
;
A
#
# COMPACT_ATOMS: atom_id res chain seq x y z
N MET A 1 14.99 -20.10 2.77
CA MET A 1 15.38 -18.67 2.90
C MET A 1 14.31 -17.64 2.48
N LYS A 2 13.40 -17.88 1.51
CA LYS A 2 12.46 -16.84 0.97
C LYS A 2 11.44 -16.23 1.97
N ARG A 3 11.23 -16.76 3.18
CA ARG A 3 10.18 -16.31 4.14
C ARG A 3 10.65 -15.37 5.25
N ARG A 4 11.95 -15.08 5.37
CA ARG A 4 12.52 -14.27 6.47
C ARG A 4 12.19 -12.77 6.39
N HIS A 5 11.73 -12.28 5.24
CA HIS A 5 11.57 -10.84 4.97
C HIS A 5 10.12 -10.43 4.67
N SER A 6 9.14 -11.07 5.33
CA SER A 6 7.71 -10.82 5.08
C SER A 6 7.32 -9.36 5.32
N THR A 7 7.78 -8.75 6.41
CA THR A 7 7.47 -7.35 6.76
C THR A 7 7.97 -6.39 5.68
N VAL A 8 9.23 -6.50 5.28
CA VAL A 8 9.82 -5.65 4.22
C VAL A 8 9.04 -5.81 2.90
N ARG A 9 8.67 -7.05 2.54
CA ARG A 9 7.89 -7.30 1.31
C ARG A 9 6.49 -6.71 1.38
N ILE A 10 5.79 -6.84 2.51
CA ILE A 10 4.47 -6.23 2.69
C ILE A 10 4.57 -4.72 2.53
N THR A 11 5.53 -4.08 3.19
CA THR A 11 5.74 -2.62 3.08
C THR A 11 6.05 -2.19 1.65
N LEU A 12 6.95 -2.88 0.95
CA LEU A 12 7.29 -2.57 -0.44
C LEU A 12 6.12 -2.75 -1.41
N TYR A 13 5.36 -3.85 -1.27
CA TYR A 13 4.22 -4.11 -2.14
C TYR A 13 3.04 -3.19 -1.83
N ALA A 14 2.84 -2.79 -0.57
CA ALA A 14 1.87 -1.77 -0.20
C ALA A 14 2.24 -0.42 -0.81
N LEU A 15 3.51 -0.01 -0.72
CA LEU A 15 4.01 1.20 -1.36
C LEU A 15 3.75 1.17 -2.87
N LEU A 16 4.12 0.09 -3.56
CA LEU A 16 3.90 -0.07 -5.00
C LEU A 16 2.41 0.01 -5.36
N LEU A 17 1.55 -0.66 -4.59
CA LEU A 17 0.10 -0.64 -4.79
C LEU A 17 -0.47 0.77 -4.65
N GLN A 18 -0.08 1.49 -3.59
CA GLN A 18 -0.55 2.85 -3.32
C GLN A 18 -0.05 3.85 -4.36
N SER A 19 1.23 3.77 -4.75
CA SER A 19 1.79 4.64 -5.79
C SER A 19 1.12 4.39 -7.14
N LEU A 20 0.91 3.13 -7.53
CA LEU A 20 0.22 2.79 -8.77
C LEU A 20 -1.21 3.32 -8.78
N LEU A 21 -1.96 3.11 -7.70
CA LEU A 21 -3.35 3.57 -7.60
C LEU A 21 -3.44 5.09 -7.51
N SER A 22 -2.51 5.75 -6.84
CA SER A 22 -2.41 7.21 -6.82
C SER A 22 -2.21 7.75 -8.24
N ILE A 23 -1.28 7.19 -9.01
CA ILE A 23 -1.07 7.58 -10.42
C ILE A 23 -2.34 7.37 -11.23
N LEU A 24 -2.96 6.18 -11.17
CA LEU A 24 -4.18 5.88 -11.91
C LEU A 24 -5.34 6.81 -11.54
N THR A 25 -5.47 7.17 -10.27
CA THR A 25 -6.52 8.09 -9.80
C THR A 25 -6.25 9.51 -10.30
N SER A 26 -5.01 9.98 -10.15
CA SER A 26 -4.60 11.32 -10.61
C SER A 26 -4.69 11.46 -12.12
N THR A 27 -4.26 10.47 -12.90
CA THR A 27 -4.39 10.51 -14.36
C THR A 27 -5.84 10.48 -14.78
N SER A 28 -6.68 9.65 -14.16
CA SER A 28 -8.12 9.63 -14.45
C SER A 28 -8.78 10.98 -14.16
N TYR A 29 -8.42 11.64 -13.05
CA TYR A 29 -8.86 13.00 -12.73
C TYR A 29 -8.43 14.02 -13.79
N LEU A 30 -7.17 13.97 -14.23
CA LEU A 30 -6.63 14.86 -15.26
C LEU A 30 -7.32 14.65 -16.61
N THR A 31 -7.71 13.42 -16.96
CA THR A 31 -8.34 13.13 -18.25
C THR A 31 -9.84 13.39 -18.28
N LEU A 32 -10.56 13.13 -17.19
CA LEU A 32 -12.04 13.14 -17.17
C LEU A 32 -12.66 14.39 -16.54
N GLY A 33 -11.92 15.10 -15.67
CA GLY A 33 -12.50 16.15 -14.83
C GLY A 33 -11.65 17.41 -14.71
N TRP A 34 -10.59 17.59 -15.52
CA TRP A 34 -9.66 18.71 -15.36
C TRP A 34 -10.35 20.07 -15.45
N HIS A 35 -11.29 20.25 -16.39
CA HIS A 35 -11.99 21.52 -16.53
C HIS A 35 -12.84 21.87 -15.31
N GLU A 36 -13.62 20.92 -14.78
CA GLU A 36 -14.46 21.15 -13.60
C GLU A 36 -13.63 21.29 -12.31
N THR A 37 -12.52 20.55 -12.20
CA THR A 37 -11.65 20.58 -11.02
C THR A 37 -10.71 21.79 -10.98
N ALA A 38 -10.25 22.30 -12.13
CA ALA A 38 -9.38 23.47 -12.18
C ALA A 38 -10.05 24.74 -11.68
N HIS A 39 -11.38 24.84 -11.82
CA HIS A 39 -12.18 25.94 -11.29
C HIS A 39 -12.65 25.71 -9.85
N ALA A 40 -12.83 24.45 -9.43
CA ALA A 40 -13.32 24.12 -8.10
C ALA A 40 -12.26 24.20 -6.98
N TYR A 41 -10.96 24.18 -7.31
CA TYR A 41 -9.88 24.11 -6.32
C TYR A 41 -8.81 25.21 -6.44
N PRO A 42 -8.27 25.71 -5.31
CA PRO A 42 -7.24 26.73 -5.30
C PRO A 42 -5.93 26.24 -5.97
N PRO A 43 -5.10 27.16 -6.49
CA PRO A 43 -3.86 26.82 -7.19
C PRO A 43 -2.88 26.03 -6.30
N SER A 44 -2.81 26.32 -5.00
CA SER A 44 -1.98 25.57 -4.04
C SER A 44 -2.31 24.08 -3.99
N GLN A 45 -3.59 23.73 -4.05
CA GLN A 45 -4.07 22.35 -4.00
C GLN A 45 -3.79 21.62 -5.32
N ARG A 46 -3.87 22.32 -6.46
CA ARG A 46 -3.47 21.79 -7.77
C ARG A 46 -1.97 21.49 -7.84
N VAL A 47 -1.14 22.40 -7.32
CA VAL A 47 0.32 22.18 -7.22
C VAL A 47 0.63 21.00 -6.30
N ALA A 48 -0.07 20.87 -5.16
CA ALA A 48 0.06 19.73 -4.27
C ALA A 48 -0.29 18.40 -4.95
N TRP A 49 -1.27 18.37 -5.86
CA TRP A 49 -1.59 17.18 -6.66
C TRP A 49 -0.48 16.82 -7.64
N LEU A 50 0.14 17.80 -8.32
CA LEU A 50 1.29 17.55 -9.20
C LEU A 50 2.49 17.01 -8.43
N ILE A 51 2.75 17.52 -7.23
CA ILE A 51 3.77 16.99 -6.33
C ILE A 51 3.42 15.57 -5.89
N GLY A 52 2.14 15.30 -5.57
CA GLY A 52 1.68 13.96 -5.28
C GLY A 52 1.89 12.99 -6.44
N LEU A 53 1.58 13.41 -7.67
CA LEU A 53 1.78 12.60 -8.87
C LEU A 53 3.26 12.29 -9.11
N SER A 54 4.13 13.30 -9.01
CA SER A 54 5.58 13.11 -9.19
C SER A 54 6.18 12.25 -8.08
N CYS A 55 5.75 12.44 -6.83
CA CYS A 55 6.15 11.61 -5.70
C CYS A 55 5.68 10.16 -5.85
N SER A 56 4.45 9.93 -6.35
CA SER A 56 3.94 8.60 -6.64
C SER A 56 4.71 7.93 -7.76
N ALA A 57 5.05 8.65 -8.84
CA ALA A 57 5.89 8.11 -9.92
C ALA A 57 7.29 7.73 -9.41
N ALA A 58 7.93 8.62 -8.64
CA ALA A 58 9.24 8.37 -8.06
C ALA A 58 9.22 7.20 -7.06
N SER A 59 8.19 7.12 -6.23
CA SER A 59 7.96 6.02 -5.28
C SER A 59 7.72 4.69 -5.98
N LEU A 60 7.01 4.69 -7.12
CA LEU A 60 6.81 3.51 -7.95
C LEU A 60 8.15 3.02 -8.52
N CYS A 61 8.94 3.91 -9.11
CA CYS A 61 10.27 3.60 -9.62
C CYS A 61 11.20 3.08 -8.51
N ALA A 62 11.23 3.76 -7.36
CA ALA A 62 12.01 3.35 -6.20
C ALA A 62 11.55 1.98 -5.69
N GLY A 63 10.24 1.73 -5.57
CA GLY A 63 9.70 0.43 -5.15
C GLY A 63 10.09 -0.71 -6.09
N VAL A 64 10.04 -0.50 -7.41
CA VAL A 64 10.45 -1.51 -8.41
C VAL A 64 11.95 -1.82 -8.26
N LEU A 65 12.77 -0.78 -8.08
CA LEU A 65 14.20 -0.92 -7.85
C LEU A 65 14.51 -1.60 -6.49
N MET A 66 13.74 -1.34 -5.45
CA MET A 66 13.86 -2.01 -4.14
C MET A 66 13.49 -3.49 -4.21
N VAL A 67 12.48 -3.87 -5.01
CA VAL A 67 12.16 -5.29 -5.27
C VAL A 67 13.31 -5.98 -6.00
N ARG A 68 14.04 -5.25 -6.85
CA ARG A 68 15.31 -5.70 -7.46
C ARG A 68 16.52 -5.60 -6.52
N ARG A 69 16.31 -5.18 -5.27
CA ARG A 69 17.31 -5.06 -4.19
C ARG A 69 18.44 -4.06 -4.47
N THR A 70 18.20 -3.03 -5.27
CA THR A 70 19.22 -1.99 -5.48
C THR A 70 19.32 -1.08 -4.25
N ARG A 71 20.55 -0.84 -3.77
CA ARG A 71 20.77 -0.04 -2.55
C ARG A 71 20.39 1.43 -2.72
N GLN A 72 20.60 1.97 -3.92
CA GLN A 72 20.28 3.37 -4.29
C GLN A 72 18.78 3.67 -4.31
N ALA A 73 17.93 2.64 -4.35
CA ALA A 73 16.48 2.87 -4.32
C ALA A 73 16.00 3.41 -2.97
N ARG A 74 16.69 3.06 -1.87
CA ARG A 74 16.38 3.56 -0.51
C ARG A 74 16.62 5.05 -0.38
N THR A 75 17.73 5.54 -0.95
CA THR A 75 18.04 6.96 -0.93
C THR A 75 17.07 7.72 -1.82
N LEU A 76 16.75 7.21 -3.01
CA LEU A 76 15.74 7.80 -3.89
C LEU A 76 14.39 7.97 -3.19
N TYR A 77 13.86 6.91 -2.57
CA TYR A 77 12.59 7.01 -1.86
C TYR A 77 12.65 7.95 -0.65
N GLY A 78 13.74 7.89 0.12
CA GLY A 78 13.93 8.75 1.29
C GLY A 78 13.95 10.22 0.94
N THR A 79 14.73 10.62 -0.07
CA THR A 79 14.80 12.01 -0.50
C THR A 79 13.47 12.48 -1.09
N THR A 80 12.79 11.65 -1.89
CA THR A 80 11.49 12.00 -2.46
C THR A 80 10.40 12.14 -1.39
N ALA A 81 10.39 11.26 -0.39
CA ALA A 81 9.41 11.31 0.69
C ALA A 81 9.60 12.55 1.57
N VAL A 82 10.85 12.85 1.97
CA VAL A 82 11.18 14.05 2.76
C VAL A 82 10.86 15.32 1.97
N GLY A 83 11.25 15.37 0.70
CA GLY A 83 10.94 16.50 -0.18
C GLY A 83 9.44 16.73 -0.36
N ALA A 84 8.66 15.66 -0.53
CA ALA A 84 7.21 15.74 -0.64
C ALA A 84 6.55 16.25 0.66
N ILE A 85 6.99 15.78 1.82
CA ILE A 85 6.47 16.25 3.12
C ILE A 85 6.78 17.75 3.31
N ALA A 86 8.02 18.18 3.02
CA ALA A 86 8.40 19.59 3.11
C ALA A 86 7.56 20.46 2.17
N ALA A 87 7.34 20.00 0.93
CA ALA A 87 6.49 20.70 -0.02
C ALA A 87 5.02 20.76 0.42
N TYR A 88 4.49 19.68 1.02
CA TYR A 88 3.14 19.69 1.58
C TYR A 88 3.01 20.62 2.78
N LEU A 89 4.01 20.71 3.66
CA LEU A 89 4.01 21.67 4.77
C LEU A 89 4.01 23.12 4.27
N ALA A 90 4.61 23.40 3.11
CA ALA A 90 4.62 24.74 2.51
C ALA A 90 3.31 25.09 1.77
N LEU A 91 2.58 24.09 1.24
CA LEU A 91 1.45 24.30 0.34
C LEU A 91 0.07 24.02 0.96
N LEU A 92 0.01 23.16 1.97
CA LEU A 92 -1.22 22.66 2.57
C LEU A 92 -1.27 22.99 4.07
N PRO A 93 -2.46 22.98 4.69
CA PRO A 93 -2.58 23.06 6.14
C PRO A 93 -1.72 21.99 6.81
N TRP A 94 -1.04 22.37 7.91
CA TRP A 94 -0.09 21.50 8.60
C TRP A 94 -0.70 20.15 9.01
N THR A 95 -2.00 20.10 9.32
CA THR A 95 -2.73 18.87 9.65
C THR A 95 -2.75 17.88 8.49
N VAL A 96 -2.97 18.37 7.26
CA VAL A 96 -2.97 17.55 6.05
C VAL A 96 -1.57 17.05 5.74
N ALA A 97 -0.57 17.93 5.85
CA ALA A 97 0.83 17.56 5.60
C ALA A 97 1.34 16.53 6.62
N LEU A 98 1.01 16.67 7.90
CA LEU A 98 1.42 15.73 8.95
C LEU A 98 0.77 14.35 8.83
N SER A 99 -0.38 14.23 8.17
CA SER A 99 -1.05 12.95 7.98
C SER A 99 -0.21 11.94 7.17
N ALA A 100 0.67 12.42 6.31
CA ALA A 100 1.58 11.59 5.51
C ALA A 100 2.81 11.10 6.31
N VAL A 101 3.17 11.81 7.39
CA VAL A 101 4.40 11.55 8.15
C VAL A 101 4.45 10.15 8.76
N PRO A 102 3.40 9.63 9.43
CA PRO A 102 3.46 8.28 10.02
C PRO A 102 3.71 7.18 8.98
N ALA A 103 3.07 7.26 7.81
CA ALA A 103 3.24 6.28 6.74
C ALA A 103 4.66 6.31 6.16
N CYS A 104 5.21 7.51 5.93
CA CYS A 104 6.59 7.70 5.47
C CYS A 104 7.60 7.25 6.52
N ALA A 105 7.44 7.65 7.78
CA ALA A 105 8.32 7.29 8.89
C ALA A 105 8.35 5.78 9.10
N TRP A 106 7.18 5.11 9.08
CA TRP A 106 7.09 3.65 9.17
C TRP A 106 7.83 2.98 8.01
N THR A 107 7.60 3.43 6.79
CA THR A 107 8.25 2.86 5.60
C THR A 107 9.77 3.02 5.67
N LEU A 108 10.25 4.21 6.06
CA LEU A 108 11.69 4.46 6.25
C LEU A 108 12.27 3.61 7.39
N ALA A 109 11.58 3.48 8.52
CA ALA A 109 12.01 2.64 9.63
C ALA A 109 12.17 1.17 9.21
N VAL A 110 11.25 0.64 8.38
CA VAL A 110 11.36 -0.73 7.84
C VAL A 110 12.52 -0.85 6.84
N LEU A 111 12.74 0.15 5.98
CA LEU A 111 13.78 0.13 4.95
C LEU A 111 15.21 0.31 5.49
N TYR A 112 15.37 1.18 6.49
CA TYR A 112 16.65 1.50 7.14
C TYR A 112 16.91 0.69 8.41
N GLY A 113 15.90 -0.02 8.93
CA GLY A 113 16.04 -0.93 10.05
C GLY A 113 16.87 -2.17 9.72
N SER A 114 17.18 -2.95 10.77
CA SER A 114 18.01 -4.16 10.67
C SER A 114 17.41 -5.22 9.72
N THR A 115 16.08 -5.29 9.63
CA THR A 115 15.36 -6.19 8.72
C THR A 115 15.52 -5.78 7.26
N GLY A 116 15.38 -4.48 6.96
CA GLY A 116 15.64 -3.91 5.64
C GLY A 116 17.09 -4.11 5.22
N ALA A 117 18.05 -3.79 6.10
CA ALA A 117 19.48 -3.98 5.82
C ALA A 117 19.81 -5.44 5.44
N LYS A 118 19.28 -6.43 6.19
CA LYS A 118 19.43 -7.85 5.85
C LYS A 118 18.76 -8.21 4.53
N TYR A 119 17.58 -7.67 4.23
CA TYR A 119 16.89 -7.93 2.96
C TYR A 119 17.70 -7.47 1.73
N PHE A 120 18.37 -6.32 1.82
CA PHE A 120 19.21 -5.77 0.75
C PHE A 120 20.63 -6.37 0.70
N ALA A 121 21.08 -7.00 1.79
CA ALA A 121 22.36 -7.72 1.83
C ALA A 121 22.26 -9.13 1.23
N ASP A 122 21.10 -9.80 1.35
CA ASP A 122 20.90 -11.14 0.80
C ASP A 122 21.00 -11.12 -0.75
N SER A 123 21.82 -12.03 -1.30
CA SER A 123 21.90 -12.26 -2.75
C SER A 123 20.55 -12.66 -3.32
N CYS A 124 20.17 -12.06 -4.45
CA CYS A 124 18.96 -12.46 -5.16
C CYS A 124 19.24 -13.80 -5.84
N ALA A 125 18.59 -14.88 -5.41
CA ALA A 125 18.65 -16.13 -6.16
C ALA A 125 18.05 -15.89 -7.55
N SER A 126 18.93 -15.81 -8.56
CA SER A 126 18.58 -15.61 -9.96
C SER A 126 17.97 -16.89 -10.52
N GLN A 127 16.74 -17.18 -10.13
CA GLN A 127 15.94 -18.24 -10.74
C GLN A 127 14.92 -17.57 -11.63
N ARG A 128 14.93 -17.93 -12.92
CA ARG A 128 13.89 -17.48 -13.86
C ARG A 128 12.52 -17.85 -13.29
N PRO A 129 11.59 -16.87 -13.17
CA PRO A 129 10.27 -17.15 -12.65
C PRO A 129 9.50 -18.05 -13.64
N ALA A 130 8.96 -19.16 -13.15
CA ALA A 130 8.06 -19.99 -13.94
C ALA A 130 6.79 -19.21 -14.31
N VAL A 131 6.19 -19.47 -15.47
CA VAL A 131 4.93 -18.83 -15.92
C VAL A 131 3.84 -18.94 -14.85
N ARG A 132 3.72 -20.12 -14.22
CA ARG A 132 2.79 -20.36 -13.11
C ARG A 132 3.01 -19.40 -11.93
N ASP A 133 4.27 -19.05 -11.64
CA ASP A 133 4.61 -18.12 -10.57
C ASP A 133 4.23 -16.67 -10.93
N ILE A 134 4.42 -16.29 -12.20
CA ILE A 134 4.01 -15.00 -12.72
C ILE A 134 2.49 -14.86 -12.64
N LEU A 135 1.75 -15.86 -13.13
CA LEU A 135 0.28 -15.89 -13.08
C LEU A 135 -0.23 -15.79 -11.63
N ALA A 136 0.36 -16.57 -10.71
CA ALA A 136 0.00 -16.51 -9.30
C ALA A 136 0.21 -15.11 -8.72
N LYS A 137 1.34 -14.46 -9.00
CA LYS A 137 1.61 -13.08 -8.54
C LYS A 137 0.65 -12.08 -9.16
N ALA A 138 0.33 -12.21 -10.45
CA ALA A 138 -0.62 -11.34 -11.14
C ALA A 138 -2.02 -11.44 -10.52
N CYS A 139 -2.53 -12.66 -10.28
CA CYS A 139 -3.81 -12.87 -9.62
C CYS A 139 -3.83 -12.30 -8.20
N LEU A 140 -2.76 -12.52 -7.41
CA LEU A 140 -2.66 -11.99 -6.05
C LEU A 140 -2.54 -10.47 -6.00
N ALA A 141 -1.82 -9.86 -6.95
CA ALA A 141 -1.74 -8.40 -7.09
C ALA A 141 -3.10 -7.82 -7.49
N GLY A 142 -3.79 -8.45 -8.44
CA GLY A 142 -5.15 -8.08 -8.83
C GLY A 142 -6.14 -8.19 -7.66
N ALA A 143 -6.04 -9.26 -6.86
CA ALA A 143 -6.84 -9.41 -5.64
C ALA A 143 -6.58 -8.29 -4.63
N ALA A 144 -5.30 -7.97 -4.34
CA ALA A 144 -4.96 -6.86 -3.44
C ALA A 144 -5.50 -5.52 -3.95
N MET A 145 -5.37 -5.26 -5.25
CA MET A 145 -5.85 -4.04 -5.89
C MET A 145 -7.37 -3.90 -5.79
N LEU A 146 -8.11 -4.96 -6.11
CA LEU A 146 -9.58 -4.95 -6.02
C LEU A 146 -10.08 -4.88 -4.57
N LEU A 147 -9.43 -5.59 -3.63
CA LEU A 147 -9.77 -5.47 -2.21
C LEU A 147 -9.52 -4.05 -1.71
N TYR A 148 -8.35 -3.49 -1.99
CA TYR A 148 -8.03 -2.13 -1.59
C TYR A 148 -9.05 -1.15 -2.16
N ARG A 149 -9.32 -1.23 -3.47
CA ARG A 149 -10.25 -0.32 -4.14
C ARG A 149 -11.67 -0.47 -3.60
N GLY A 150 -12.16 -1.71 -3.47
CA GLY A 150 -13.50 -1.98 -2.94
C GLY A 150 -13.67 -1.47 -1.51
N LEU A 151 -12.63 -1.60 -0.68
CA LEU A 151 -12.64 -1.07 0.68
C LEU A 151 -12.59 0.45 0.71
N VAL A 152 -11.70 1.10 -0.05
CA VAL A 152 -11.66 2.57 -0.14
C VAL A 152 -12.98 3.13 -0.66
N ALA A 153 -13.59 2.49 -1.66
CA ALA A 153 -14.92 2.84 -2.14
C ALA A 153 -15.97 2.69 -1.04
N ALA A 154 -16.02 1.56 -0.33
CA ALA A 154 -16.96 1.37 0.77
C ALA A 154 -16.79 2.44 1.88
N LEU A 155 -15.54 2.80 2.20
CA LEU A 155 -15.21 3.76 3.25
C LEU A 155 -15.51 5.22 2.89
N THR A 156 -15.50 5.56 1.60
CA THR A 156 -15.72 6.93 1.11
C THR A 156 -17.13 7.18 0.61
N GLY A 157 -18.06 6.23 0.80
CA GLY A 157 -19.36 6.23 0.10
C GLY A 157 -19.22 6.09 -1.43
N GLY A 158 -18.00 5.74 -1.85
CA GLY A 158 -17.39 5.60 -3.17
C GLY A 158 -17.58 6.77 -4.11
N GLY A 159 -17.47 7.98 -3.56
CA GLY A 159 -17.07 9.15 -4.32
C GLY A 159 -15.71 8.97 -5.01
N THR A 160 -14.92 7.95 -4.68
CA THR A 160 -13.71 7.56 -5.42
C THR A 160 -13.99 6.71 -6.65
N ASP A 161 -15.13 6.03 -6.77
CA ASP A 161 -15.41 5.16 -7.93
C ASP A 161 -15.81 5.93 -9.18
N SER A 162 -16.46 7.09 -9.01
CA SER A 162 -16.81 8.00 -10.11
C SER A 162 -15.60 8.65 -10.78
N VAL A 163 -14.42 8.51 -10.17
CA VAL A 163 -13.16 9.15 -10.57
C VAL A 163 -12.34 8.24 -11.48
N PHE A 164 -12.51 6.92 -11.36
CA PHE A 164 -11.72 5.98 -12.16
C PHE A 164 -12.33 5.81 -13.55
N ALA A 165 -11.50 5.96 -14.59
CA ALA A 165 -11.88 5.67 -15.98
C ALA A 165 -12.40 4.23 -16.19
N PHE A 166 -12.04 3.31 -15.29
CA PHE A 166 -12.55 1.95 -15.23
C PHE A 166 -13.42 1.78 -13.98
N SER A 167 -14.74 1.95 -14.09
CA SER A 167 -15.67 1.63 -13.00
C SER A 167 -15.97 0.12 -13.01
N ILE A 168 -15.36 -0.63 -12.08
CA ILE A 168 -15.84 -1.98 -11.77
C ILE A 168 -16.99 -1.80 -10.78
N PRO A 169 -18.19 -2.36 -11.03
CA PRO A 169 -19.31 -2.23 -10.10
C PRO A 169 -18.90 -2.64 -8.69
N ARG A 170 -19.24 -1.83 -7.68
CA ARG A 170 -18.87 -2.10 -6.27
C ARG A 170 -19.28 -3.50 -5.81
N ILE A 171 -20.42 -3.98 -6.31
CA ILE A 171 -21.01 -5.27 -5.98
C ILE A 171 -20.18 -6.44 -6.54
N THR A 172 -19.46 -6.24 -7.66
CA THR A 172 -18.67 -7.31 -8.30
C THR A 172 -17.19 -7.30 -7.90
N GLY A 173 -16.66 -6.18 -7.39
CA GLY A 173 -15.23 -6.06 -7.05
C GLY A 173 -14.74 -7.05 -5.97
N VAL A 174 -15.52 -7.22 -4.88
CA VAL A 174 -15.18 -8.13 -3.77
C VAL A 174 -15.23 -9.62 -4.17
N PRO A 175 -16.29 -10.13 -4.84
CA PRO A 175 -16.28 -11.53 -5.27
C PRO A 175 -15.19 -11.81 -6.31
N ILE A 176 -14.92 -10.88 -7.24
CA ILE A 176 -13.80 -11.03 -8.19
C ILE A 176 -12.46 -11.06 -7.45
N ALA A 177 -12.28 -10.21 -6.44
CA ALA A 177 -11.08 -10.25 -5.60
C ALA A 177 -10.90 -11.60 -4.89
N ALA A 178 -11.98 -12.18 -4.34
CA ALA A 178 -11.94 -13.49 -3.69
C ALA A 178 -11.58 -14.60 -4.69
N LEU A 179 -12.14 -14.57 -5.90
CA LEU A 179 -11.80 -15.51 -6.98
C LEU A 179 -10.33 -15.38 -7.41
N LEU A 180 -9.83 -14.16 -7.59
CA LEU A 180 -8.43 -13.92 -7.92
C LEU A 180 -7.49 -14.35 -6.80
N LEU A 181 -7.88 -14.15 -5.53
CA LEU A 181 -7.13 -14.63 -4.39
C LEU A 181 -7.06 -16.17 -4.40
N ALA A 182 -8.19 -16.85 -4.58
CA ALA A 182 -8.26 -18.30 -4.67
C ALA A 182 -7.44 -18.84 -5.85
N ALA A 183 -7.59 -18.26 -7.05
CA ALA A 183 -6.81 -18.63 -8.23
C ALA A 183 -5.30 -18.44 -8.00
N GLY A 184 -4.90 -17.31 -7.43
CA GLY A 184 -3.49 -17.02 -7.11
C GLY A 184 -2.91 -17.99 -6.08
N ILE A 185 -3.70 -18.39 -5.07
CA ILE A 185 -3.31 -19.40 -4.07
C ILE A 185 -3.19 -20.78 -4.72
N LEU A 186 -4.14 -21.18 -5.56
CA LEU A 186 -4.14 -22.48 -6.23
C LEU A 186 -2.91 -22.65 -7.14
N GLN A 187 -2.59 -21.61 -7.90
CA GLN A 187 -1.42 -21.58 -8.79
C GLN A 187 -0.09 -21.50 -8.05
N SER A 188 -0.11 -21.06 -6.79
CA SER A 188 1.08 -21.02 -5.95
C SER A 188 1.51 -22.41 -5.51
N ALA A 189 2.83 -22.64 -5.46
CA ALA A 189 3.40 -23.89 -4.95
C ALA A 189 2.87 -24.17 -3.53
N LYS A 190 2.48 -25.42 -3.25
CA LYS A 190 1.84 -25.86 -1.98
C LYS A 190 2.55 -25.28 -0.75
N SER A 191 3.88 -25.32 -0.74
CA SER A 191 4.69 -24.80 0.37
C SER A 191 4.51 -23.29 0.63
N THR A 192 4.16 -22.49 -0.37
CA THR A 192 4.09 -21.02 -0.27
C THR A 192 2.68 -20.43 -0.27
N ARG A 193 1.64 -21.26 -0.35
CA ARG A 193 0.24 -20.82 -0.49
C ARG A 193 -0.20 -19.87 0.63
N TYR A 194 -0.11 -20.35 1.88
CA TYR A 194 -0.47 -19.56 3.05
C TYR A 194 0.40 -18.32 3.21
N TRP A 195 1.71 -18.45 2.96
CA TRP A 195 2.61 -17.30 3.01
C TRP A 195 2.18 -16.21 2.03
N ARG A 196 1.85 -16.55 0.78
CA ARG A 196 1.41 -15.59 -0.24
C ARG A 196 0.08 -14.96 0.09
N ALA A 197 -0.90 -15.74 0.55
CA ALA A 197 -2.18 -15.22 1.02
C ALA A 197 -1.98 -14.21 2.15
N GLY A 198 -1.14 -14.54 3.13
CA GLY A 198 -0.79 -13.64 4.23
C GLY A 198 -0.09 -12.35 3.78
N ILE A 199 0.83 -12.43 2.80
CA ILE A 199 1.43 -11.23 2.19
C ILE A 199 0.36 -10.38 1.49
N THR A 200 -0.49 -10.98 0.66
CA THR A 200 -1.54 -10.24 -0.08
C THR A 200 -2.49 -9.51 0.86
N LEU A 201 -2.99 -10.19 1.90
CA LEU A 201 -3.88 -9.56 2.89
C LEU A 201 -3.15 -8.50 3.72
N GLY A 202 -1.90 -8.76 4.11
CA GLY A 202 -1.07 -7.79 4.83
C GLY A 202 -0.79 -6.53 4.01
N VAL A 203 -0.55 -6.67 2.70
CA VAL A 203 -0.39 -5.54 1.77
C VAL A 203 -1.64 -4.69 1.72
N THR A 204 -2.81 -5.32 1.56
CA THR A 204 -4.10 -4.61 1.57
C THR A 204 -4.31 -3.90 2.91
N ALA A 205 -4.07 -4.56 4.04
CA ALA A 205 -4.24 -3.97 5.36
C ALA A 205 -3.35 -2.73 5.56
N VAL A 206 -2.04 -2.84 5.25
CA VAL A 206 -1.11 -1.70 5.37
C VAL A 206 -1.51 -0.55 4.44
N ALA A 207 -1.89 -0.87 3.19
CA ALA A 207 -2.34 0.16 2.26
C ALA A 207 -3.60 0.88 2.77
N ILE A 208 -4.58 0.16 3.33
CA ILE A 208 -5.79 0.78 3.90
C ILE A 208 -5.47 1.61 5.14
N VAL A 209 -4.58 1.15 6.04
CA VAL A 209 -4.14 1.95 7.19
C VAL A 209 -3.55 3.28 6.74
N ASN A 210 -2.62 3.26 5.78
CA ASN A 210 -2.02 4.46 5.22
C ASN A 210 -3.08 5.40 4.61
N THR A 211 -4.08 4.84 3.93
CA THR A 211 -5.19 5.63 3.36
C THR A 211 -6.06 6.25 4.44
N LEU A 212 -6.39 5.52 5.51
CA LEU A 212 -7.14 6.06 6.65
C LEU A 212 -6.37 7.17 7.37
N LEU A 213 -5.05 7.04 7.52
CA LEU A 213 -4.21 8.10 8.05
C LEU A 213 -4.31 9.37 7.19
N GLY A 214 -4.25 9.24 5.86
CA GLY A 214 -4.44 10.35 4.93
C GLY A 214 -5.84 10.98 4.99
N PHE A 215 -6.86 10.21 5.38
CA PHE A 215 -8.22 10.72 5.57
C PHE A 215 -8.50 11.34 6.95
N LEU A 216 -7.61 11.12 7.92
CA LEU A 216 -7.79 11.58 9.31
C LEU A 216 -8.01 13.10 9.42
N PRO A 217 -7.29 13.98 8.69
CA PRO A 217 -7.52 15.43 8.70
C PRO A 217 -8.90 15.84 8.18
N TYR A 218 -9.53 14.98 7.36
CA TYR A 218 -10.85 15.22 6.76
C TYR A 218 -12.00 14.58 7.57
N SER A 219 -11.69 13.93 8.67
CA SER A 219 -12.69 13.38 9.58
C SER A 219 -13.43 14.49 10.32
N ARG A 220 -14.66 14.22 10.77
CA ARG A 220 -15.47 15.18 11.53
C ARG A 220 -14.76 15.74 12.77
N PHE A 221 -13.82 15.00 13.36
CA PHE A 221 -13.05 15.41 14.54
C PHE A 221 -11.99 16.46 14.23
N PHE A 222 -11.43 16.44 13.01
CA PHE A 222 -10.35 17.34 12.59
C PHE A 222 -10.77 18.33 11.50
N ALA A 223 -11.96 18.17 10.90
CA ALA A 223 -12.46 18.98 9.79
C ALA A 223 -12.61 20.48 10.13
N ALA A 224 -12.63 20.86 11.40
CA ALA A 224 -12.59 22.26 11.84
C ALA A 224 -11.20 22.91 11.68
N LEU A 225 -10.12 22.11 11.60
CA LEU A 225 -8.73 22.58 11.55
C LEU A 225 -8.20 22.94 10.15
N PRO A 226 -8.51 22.21 9.05
CA PRO A 226 -7.95 22.52 7.74
C PRO A 226 -8.58 23.75 7.04
N GLY A 227 -9.49 24.49 7.69
CA GLY A 227 -10.20 25.62 7.08
C GLY A 227 -11.05 25.21 5.87
N GLY A 228 -11.70 26.17 5.21
CA GLY A 228 -12.67 25.95 4.12
C GLY A 228 -12.18 25.19 2.88
N ALA A 229 -10.93 24.73 2.85
CA ALA A 229 -10.34 23.93 1.77
C ALA A 229 -10.61 22.41 1.89
N GLY A 230 -11.05 21.92 3.06
CA GLY A 230 -11.33 20.50 3.29
C GLY A 230 -12.80 20.14 3.18
N ARG A 231 -13.20 19.31 2.20
CA ARG A 231 -14.51 18.65 2.24
C ARG A 231 -14.47 17.54 3.29
N ALA A 232 -15.37 17.60 4.28
CA ALA A 232 -15.47 16.58 5.30
C ALA A 232 -15.93 15.25 4.69
N TYR A 233 -15.18 14.18 4.94
CA TYR A 233 -15.57 12.82 4.55
C TYR A 233 -16.22 12.10 5.73
N GLN A 234 -17.40 11.53 5.48
CA GLN A 234 -18.08 10.69 6.47
C GLN A 234 -17.55 9.27 6.38
N ILE A 235 -16.43 9.01 7.06
CA ILE A 235 -15.86 7.67 7.12
C ILE A 235 -16.49 6.91 8.29
N PRO A 236 -17.05 5.70 8.06
CA PRO A 236 -17.51 4.83 9.13
C PRO A 236 -16.30 4.19 9.84
N TRP A 237 -15.66 4.95 10.74
CA TRP A 237 -14.40 4.57 11.42
C TRP A 237 -14.49 3.22 12.11
N THR A 238 -15.61 2.91 12.78
CA THR A 238 -15.82 1.62 13.43
C THR A 238 -15.74 0.47 12.42
N THR A 239 -16.44 0.56 11.30
CA THR A 239 -16.39 -0.44 10.23
C THR A 239 -14.99 -0.55 9.63
N ALA A 240 -14.32 0.58 9.42
CA ALA A 240 -12.96 0.63 8.90
C ALA A 240 -11.97 -0.12 9.80
N ILE A 241 -12.00 0.16 11.10
CA ILE A 241 -11.13 -0.46 12.11
C ILE A 241 -11.43 -1.96 12.23
N THR A 242 -12.70 -2.36 12.27
CA THR A 242 -13.08 -3.77 12.35
C THR A 242 -12.60 -4.56 11.14
N VAL A 243 -12.80 -4.04 9.93
CA VAL A 243 -12.34 -4.71 8.70
C VAL A 243 -10.82 -4.80 8.65
N LEU A 244 -10.12 -3.72 9.04
CA LEU A 244 -8.65 -3.73 9.16
C LEU A 244 -8.17 -4.77 10.16
N PHE A 245 -8.81 -4.85 11.33
CA PHE A 245 -8.48 -5.82 12.36
C PHE A 245 -8.64 -7.25 11.82
N LEU A 246 -9.78 -7.54 11.17
CA LEU A 246 -10.02 -8.86 10.57
C LEU A 246 -8.99 -9.21 9.49
N LEU A 247 -8.64 -8.26 8.62
CA LEU A 247 -7.59 -8.45 7.61
C LEU A 247 -6.23 -8.70 8.25
N ALA A 248 -5.87 -7.94 9.29
CA ALA A 248 -4.59 -8.07 9.99
C ALA A 248 -4.50 -9.40 10.75
N VAL A 249 -5.58 -9.84 11.40
CA VAL A 249 -5.67 -11.15 12.06
C VAL A 249 -5.54 -12.28 11.04
N ALA A 250 -6.29 -12.23 9.94
CA ALA A 250 -6.21 -13.24 8.89
C ALA A 250 -4.80 -13.29 8.26
N ALA A 251 -4.22 -12.14 7.93
CA ALA A 251 -2.85 -12.06 7.41
C ALA A 251 -1.84 -12.65 8.39
N SER A 252 -1.95 -12.30 9.67
CA SER A 252 -1.06 -12.80 10.73
C SER A 252 -1.18 -14.31 10.90
N HIS A 253 -2.41 -14.85 10.93
CA HIS A 253 -2.66 -16.28 11.02
C HIS A 253 -2.00 -17.02 9.85
N PHE A 254 -2.23 -16.59 8.61
CA PHE A 254 -1.61 -17.22 7.43
C PHE A 254 -0.08 -17.13 7.44
N LEU A 255 0.48 -16.00 7.89
CA LEU A 255 1.93 -15.84 8.01
C LEU A 255 2.51 -16.75 9.11
N GLN A 256 1.82 -16.91 10.24
CA GLN A 256 2.23 -17.79 11.33
C GLN A 256 2.22 -19.26 10.92
N VAL A 257 1.12 -19.73 10.30
CA VAL A 257 1.02 -21.10 9.74
C VAL A 257 2.11 -21.36 8.71
N SER A 258 2.55 -20.33 8.00
CA SER A 258 3.62 -20.45 7.00
C SER A 258 5.04 -20.39 7.56
N ARG A 259 5.24 -20.23 8.87
CA ARG A 259 6.60 -20.22 9.44
C ARG A 259 7.22 -21.62 9.31
N PRO A 260 8.48 -21.74 8.86
CA PRO A 260 9.18 -23.02 8.96
C PRO A 260 9.28 -23.41 10.43
N ALA A 261 9.19 -24.71 10.73
CA ALA A 261 9.46 -25.22 12.07
C ALA A 261 10.80 -24.64 12.56
N ARG A 262 10.82 -24.12 13.79
CA ARG A 262 12.10 -23.70 14.40
C ARG A 262 12.98 -24.96 14.42
N ALA A 263 14.22 -24.83 13.94
CA ALA A 263 15.19 -25.89 14.15
C ALA A 263 15.24 -26.19 15.66
N PRO A 264 15.27 -27.47 16.07
CA PRO A 264 15.48 -27.80 17.47
C PRO A 264 16.73 -27.07 17.96
N ILE A 265 16.65 -26.54 19.19
CA ILE A 265 17.81 -25.95 19.84
C ILE A 265 18.74 -27.13 20.11
N ASP A 266 19.87 -27.20 19.39
CA ASP A 266 20.96 -28.10 19.76
C ASP A 266 21.42 -27.65 21.14
N LEU A 267 20.97 -28.36 22.17
CA LEU A 267 21.52 -28.23 23.51
C LEU A 267 22.96 -28.77 23.44
N PRO A 268 23.96 -28.05 23.97
CA PRO A 268 25.29 -28.61 24.06
C PRO A 268 25.23 -29.87 24.92
N ASP A 269 25.69 -30.99 24.37
CA ASP A 269 25.90 -32.23 25.11
C ASP A 269 26.96 -31.96 26.18
N TYR A 270 26.54 -31.83 27.43
CA TYR A 270 27.43 -31.88 28.58
C TYR A 270 27.62 -33.35 28.96
N SER A 271 28.47 -34.06 28.21
CA SER A 271 28.97 -35.40 28.55
C SER A 271 30.38 -35.35 29.10
#